data_AF-A0A3A5MKZ8-F1
#
_entry.id   AF-A0A3A5MKZ8-F1
#
_cell.length_a   1.000
_cell.length_b   1.000
_cell.length_c   1.000
_cell.angle_alpha   90.00
_cell.angle_beta   90.00
_cell.angle_gamma   90.00
#
_symmetry.space_group_name_H-M   'P 1'
#
loop_
_entity.id
_entity.type
_entity.pdbx_description
1 polymer ?
#
loop_
_entity_poly.entity_id
_entity_poly.type
_entity_poly.pdbx_seq_one_letter_code
_entity_poly.pdbx_strand_id
1 'polypeptide(L)' 'MSVCNFGLRSGTPEDIQKLVRGESVDPARMYFRCSIRLDAAGQRRSWLRSKIIIETDERFTNSVRLKLFNVE' A
#
# COMPACT_ATOMS: atom_id res chain seq x y z
N MET A 1 -0.43 2.32 -17.99
CA MET A 1 -0.97 1.49 -16.89
C MET A 1 -1.38 2.46 -15.80
N SER A 2 -2.64 2.45 -15.39
CA SER A 2 -3.09 3.27 -14.27
C SER A 2 -3.20 2.44 -13.00
N VAL A 3 -3.04 3.12 -11.87
CA VAL A 3 -3.09 2.53 -10.53
C VAL A 3 -4.03 3.39 -9.71
N CYS A 4 -5.10 2.79 -9.21
CA CYS A 4 -5.93 3.39 -8.18
C CYS A 4 -5.68 2.64 -6.89
N ASN A 5 -5.10 3.33 -5.92
CA ASN A 5 -4.76 2.78 -4.63
C ASN A 5 -5.63 3.48 -3.57
N PHE A 6 -6.54 2.73 -2.96
CA PHE A 6 -7.38 3.22 -1.87
C PHE A 6 -7.09 2.41 -0.62
N GLY A 7 -6.68 3.10 0.45
CA GLY A 7 -6.33 2.42 1.68
C GLY A 7 -6.44 3.30 2.91
N LEU A 8 -6.14 2.67 4.04
CA LEU A 8 -6.15 3.28 5.35
C LEU A 8 -4.75 3.16 5.95
N ARG A 9 -4.30 4.27 6.53
CA ARG A 9 -3.09 4.33 7.34
C ARG A 9 -3.40 4.91 8.70
N SER A 10 -3.08 4.17 9.75
CA SER A 10 -3.30 4.57 11.13
C SER A 10 -2.21 4.04 12.07
N GLY A 11 -2.06 4.71 13.20
CA GLY A 11 -1.08 4.41 14.24
C GLY A 11 -1.37 5.26 15.47
N THR A 12 -0.53 5.16 16.48
CA THR A 12 -0.63 6.04 17.65
C THR A 12 -0.40 7.51 17.25
N PRO A 13 -0.96 8.49 17.99
CA PRO A 13 -0.70 9.90 17.74
C PRO A 13 0.80 10.23 17.70
N GLU A 14 1.58 9.64 18.59
CA GLU A 14 3.04 9.81 18.68
C GLU A 14 3.73 9.33 17.40
N ASP A 15 3.36 8.15 16.90
CA ASP A 15 3.96 7.61 15.70
C ASP A 15 3.53 8.35 14.43
N ILE A 16 2.27 8.82 14.37
CA ILE A 16 1.82 9.68 13.27
C ILE A 16 2.60 11.00 13.26
N GLN A 17 2.83 11.60 14.43
CA GLN A 17 3.64 12.83 14.54
C GLN A 17 5.09 12.60 14.08
N LYS A 18 5.72 11.49 14.45
CA LYS A 18 7.05 11.11 13.97
C LYS A 18 7.08 11.00 12.44
N LEU A 19 6.10 10.30 11.85
CA LEU A 19 5.99 10.20 10.39
C LEU A 19 5.83 11.57 9.71
N VAL A 20 5.03 12.47 10.28
CA VAL A 20 4.84 13.84 9.74
C VAL A 20 6.15 14.64 9.78
N ARG A 21 7.00 14.43 10.79
CA ARG A 21 8.34 15.04 10.89
C ARG A 21 9.39 14.38 9.98
N GLY A 22 9.02 13.32 9.26
CA GLY A 22 9.95 12.53 8.42
C GLY A 22 10.84 11.58 9.23
N GLU A 23 10.55 11.37 10.51
CA GLU A 23 11.26 10.42 11.36
C GLU A 23 10.87 8.97 10.99
N SER A 24 11.79 8.03 11.24
CA SER A 24 11.50 6.62 11.05
C SER A 24 10.56 6.12 12.15
N VAL A 25 9.54 5.37 11.74
CA VAL A 25 8.65 4.62 12.63
C VAL A 25 8.74 3.16 12.23
N ASP A 26 8.81 2.28 13.23
CA ASP A 26 8.74 0.83 13.01
C ASP A 26 7.41 0.49 12.30
N PRO A 27 7.46 -0.07 11.08
CA PRO A 27 6.25 -0.41 10.33
C PRO A 27 5.32 -1.37 11.07
N ALA A 28 5.83 -2.20 11.99
CA ALA A 28 5.00 -3.10 12.80
C ALA A 28 4.05 -2.36 13.76
N ARG A 29 4.32 -1.08 14.04
CA ARG A 29 3.47 -0.20 14.88
C ARG A 29 2.40 0.54 14.07
N MET A 30 2.38 0.36 12.76
CA MET A 30 1.50 1.06 11.84
C MET A 30 0.55 0.07 11.17
N TYR A 31 -0.73 0.40 11.16
CA TYR A 31 -1.66 -0.20 10.23
C TYR A 31 -1.56 0.56 8.91
N PHE A 32 -1.18 -0.11 7.83
CA PHE A 32 -1.16 0.48 6.50
C PHE A 32 -1.52 -0.58 5.46
N ARG A 33 -2.75 -0.52 4.98
CA ARG A 33 -3.34 -1.51 4.08
C ARG A 33 -4.16 -0.82 3.01
N CYS A 34 -4.08 -1.33 1.79
CA CYS A 34 -4.85 -0.79 0.69
C CYS A 34 -5.49 -1.86 -0.18
N SER A 35 -6.50 -1.43 -0.94
CA SER A 35 -7.07 -2.12 -2.08
C SER A 35 -6.55 -1.44 -3.34
N ILE A 36 -5.97 -2.24 -4.25
CA ILE A 36 -5.35 -1.72 -5.46
C ILE A 36 -6.14 -2.19 -6.68
N ARG A 37 -6.49 -1.23 -7.54
CA ARG A 37 -7.05 -1.49 -8.86
C ARG A 37 -6.02 -1.11 -9.91
N LEU A 38 -5.68 -2.07 -10.75
CA LEU A 38 -4.69 -1.94 -11.80
C LEU A 38 -5.37 -1.99 -13.16
N ASP A 39 -5.20 -0.94 -13.97
CA ASP A 39 -5.55 -1.00 -15.39
C ASP A 39 -4.28 -1.16 -16.23
N ALA A 40 -4.01 -2.39 -16.62
CA ALA A 40 -2.80 -2.78 -17.35
C ALA A 40 -3.15 -3.24 -18.77
N ALA A 41 -2.81 -2.45 -19.79
CA ALA A 41 -3.00 -2.83 -21.19
C ALA A 41 -2.20 -4.11 -21.57
N GLY A 42 -2.71 -4.86 -22.55
CA GLY A 42 -2.07 -6.06 -23.11
C GLY A 42 -2.56 -7.39 -22.51
N GLN A 43 -2.48 -8.47 -23.31
CA GLN A 43 -2.99 -9.80 -22.95
C GLN A 43 -2.29 -10.41 -21.73
N ARG A 44 -0.97 -10.25 -21.59
CA ARG A 44 -0.20 -10.86 -20.49
C ARG A 44 -0.61 -10.36 -19.10
N ARG A 45 -1.23 -9.18 -19.02
CA ARG A 45 -1.59 -8.49 -17.76
C ARG A 45 -3.10 -8.34 -17.58
N SER A 46 -3.89 -8.95 -18.47
CA SER A 46 -5.35 -8.85 -18.44
C SER A 46 -5.95 -9.39 -17.15
N TRP A 47 -5.31 -10.39 -16.55
CA TRP A 47 -5.73 -10.99 -15.28
C TRP A 47 -5.76 -9.99 -14.12
N LEU A 48 -4.93 -8.94 -14.14
CA LEU A 48 -4.93 -7.92 -13.08
C LEU A 48 -6.25 -7.13 -13.03
N ARG A 49 -6.97 -7.02 -14.15
CA ARG A 49 -8.28 -6.35 -14.21
C ARG A 49 -9.42 -7.19 -13.68
N SER A 50 -9.23 -8.51 -13.54
CA SER A 50 -10.28 -9.45 -13.09
C SER A 50 -10.07 -9.93 -11.66
N LYS A 51 -9.18 -9.30 -10.91
CA LYS A 51 -8.80 -9.70 -9.55
C LYS A 51 -9.00 -8.58 -8.54
N ILE A 52 -9.38 -8.97 -7.33
CA ILE A 52 -9.26 -8.11 -6.15
C ILE A 52 -7.86 -8.30 -5.61
N ILE A 53 -7.10 -7.20 -5.57
CA ILE A 53 -5.75 -7.18 -5.06
C ILE A 53 -5.74 -6.31 -3.81
N ILE A 54 -5.20 -6.86 -2.73
CA ILE A 54 -4.96 -6.16 -1.48
C ILE A 54 -3.46 -6.01 -1.26
N GLU A 55 -3.06 -5.01 -0.50
CA GLU A 55 -1.66 -4.77 -0.18
C GLU A 55 -1.41 -4.47 1.30
N THR A 56 -0.22 -4.85 1.75
CA THR A 56 0.35 -4.41 3.02
C THR A 56 1.55 -3.52 2.76
N ASP A 57 1.56 -2.36 3.42
CA ASP A 57 2.50 -1.29 3.10
C ASP A 57 3.37 -0.93 4.31
N GLU A 58 4.63 -0.65 4.04
CA GLU A 58 5.60 -0.17 5.04
C GLU A 58 6.17 1.17 4.57
N ARG A 59 5.94 2.24 5.34
CA ARG A 59 6.46 3.56 5.02
C ARG A 59 7.84 3.77 5.64
N PHE A 60 8.84 3.96 4.79
CA PHE A 60 10.16 4.46 5.16
C PHE A 60 10.26 5.94 4.78
N THR A 61 11.29 6.64 5.29
CA THR A 61 11.48 8.08 5.04
C THR A 61 11.42 8.44 3.55
N ASN A 62 12.09 7.65 2.70
CA ASN A 62 12.20 7.93 1.26
C ASN A 62 11.56 6.87 0.35
N SER A 63 10.90 5.86 0.90
CA SER A 63 10.31 4.77 0.10
C SER A 63 9.05 4.21 0.75
N VAL A 64 8.32 3.40 -0.02
CA VAL A 64 7.27 2.53 0.51
C VAL A 64 7.59 1.14 0.00
N ARG A 65 7.56 0.15 0.89
CA ARG A 65 7.57 -1.26 0.48
C ARG A 65 6.13 -1.74 0.44
N LEU A 66 5.70 -2.21 -0.74
CA LEU A 66 4.38 -2.77 -0.96
C LEU A 66 4.51 -4.29 -1.05
N LYS A 67 3.63 -5.03 -0.39
CA LYS A 67 3.46 -6.46 -0.59
C LYS A 67 2.04 -6.71 -1.08
N LEU A 68 1.93 -7.18 -2.32
CA LEU A 68 0.65 -7.38 -3.02
C LEU A 68 0.17 -8.82 -2.85
N PHE A 69 -1.14 -8.98 -2.71
CA PHE A 69 -1.80 -10.27 -2.59
C PHE A 69 -3.03 -10.29 -3.50
N ASN A 70 -3.17 -11.37 -4.27
CA ASN A 70 -4.44 -11.68 -4.93
C ASN A 70 -5.37 -12.40 -3.96
N VAL A 71 -6.64 -12.03 -3.93
CA VAL A 71 -7.68 -12.78 -3.22
C VAL A 71 -8.11 -13.96 -4.11
N GLU A 72 -8.16 -15.16 -3.54
CA GLU A 72 -8.59 -16.41 -4.20
C GLU A 72 -9.93 -16.90 -3.66
#